data_AF-A0A7X7WQ32-F1
#
_entry.id   AF-A0A7X7WQ32-F1
#
_cell.length_a   1.000
_cell.length_b   1.000
_cell.length_c   1.000
_cell.angle_alpha   90.00
_cell.angle_beta   90.00
_cell.angle_gamma   90.00
#
_symmetry.space_group_name_H-M   'P 1'
#
loop_
_entity.id
_entity.type
_entity.pdbx_description
1 polymer ?
#
loop_
_entity_poly.entity_id
_entity_poly.type
_entity_poly.pdbx_seq_one_letter_code
_entity_poly.pdbx_strand_id
1 'polypeptide(L)'
;MKRLLITGVVLMSSSLFLLAQNDGDAIRFSQYFPMGTARSVAMGSAFGALGADFSALSINPAGIGVYRKSELTFTPDIYYDKTQSTFYSQKYNDFKYKFLFNNLGGVFAFNSNRDKGWVGAAIGVGYNRLADYNRNVTISASNTQSSLLDEFVFYADGLDTSRLNPNYEMLAWKTDL
;
A
#
# COMPACT_ATOMS: atom_id res chain seq x y z
N MET A 1 24.50 16.79 -27.74
CA MET A 1 23.51 16.03 -28.52
C MET A 1 23.35 14.58 -28.03
N LYS A 2 24.41 13.76 -27.95
CA LYS A 2 24.31 12.36 -27.46
C LYS A 2 23.73 12.21 -26.05
N ARG A 3 24.06 13.10 -25.10
CA ARG A 3 23.50 13.10 -23.73
C ARG A 3 22.00 13.42 -23.69
N LEU A 4 21.53 14.30 -24.58
CA LEU A 4 20.11 14.65 -24.72
C LEU A 4 19.29 13.50 -25.32
N LEU A 5 19.88 12.77 -26.28
CA LEU A 5 19.30 11.54 -26.83
C LEU A 5 19.14 10.48 -25.75
N ILE A 6 20.15 10.27 -24.90
CA ILE A 6 20.10 9.29 -23.81
C ILE A 6 19.02 9.66 -22.79
N THR A 7 18.94 10.93 -22.36
CA THR A 7 17.86 11.38 -21.46
C THR A 7 16.47 11.25 -22.08
N GLY A 8 16.33 11.52 -23.38
CA GLY A 8 15.07 11.34 -24.10
C GLY A 8 14.64 9.87 -24.15
N VAL A 9 15.56 8.96 -24.45
CA VAL A 9 15.29 7.51 -24.48
C VAL A 9 14.89 6.99 -23.09
N VAL A 10 15.56 7.44 -22.02
CA VAL A 10 15.22 7.02 -20.64
C VAL A 10 13.81 7.50 -20.24
N LEU A 11 13.43 8.73 -20.60
CA LEU A 11 12.10 9.27 -20.31
C LEU A 11 10.98 8.60 -21.14
N MET A 12 11.27 8.12 -22.35
CA MET A 12 10.29 7.41 -23.18
C MET A 12 10.14 5.94 -22.77
N SER A 13 11.21 5.30 -22.28
CA SER A 13 11.15 3.91 -21.81
C SER A 13 10.36 3.75 -20.50
N SER A 14 10.22 4.80 -19.69
CA SER A 14 9.46 4.74 -18.44
C SER A 14 7.94 4.62 -18.63
N SER A 15 7.41 5.08 -19.78
CA SER A 15 5.98 4.97 -20.08
C SER A 15 5.53 3.57 -20.52
N LEU A 16 6.45 2.65 -20.83
CA LEU A 16 6.13 1.29 -21.28
C LEU A 16 5.61 0.37 -20.17
N PHE A 17 5.63 0.82 -18.91
CA PHE A 17 5.25 0.03 -17.74
C PHE A 17 4.06 0.62 -16.95
N LEU A 18 3.24 1.47 -17.59
CA LEU A 18 2.10 2.06 -16.91
C LEU A 18 0.94 1.05 -16.82
N LEU A 19 0.63 0.62 -15.60
CA LEU A 19 -0.62 -0.05 -15.27
C LEU A 19 -1.67 0.99 -14.90
N ALA A 20 -2.90 0.84 -15.39
CA ALA A 20 -4.00 1.69 -14.98
C ALA A 20 -4.33 1.44 -13.49
N GLN A 21 -4.51 2.52 -12.74
CA GLN A 21 -5.00 2.47 -11.35
C GLN A 21 -6.50 2.76 -11.33
N ASN A 22 -7.21 2.15 -10.38
CA ASN A 22 -8.63 2.45 -10.16
C ASN A 22 -8.85 3.26 -8.88
N ASP A 23 -10.08 3.71 -8.70
CA ASP A 23 -10.57 4.38 -7.49
C ASP A 23 -10.39 3.50 -6.22
N GLY A 24 -10.54 2.18 -6.36
CA GLY A 24 -10.25 1.22 -5.30
C GLY A 24 -8.80 1.26 -4.80
N ASP A 25 -7.83 1.43 -5.70
CA ASP A 25 -6.41 1.59 -5.37
C ASP A 25 -6.16 2.91 -4.65
N ALA A 26 -6.81 4.00 -5.09
CA ALA A 26 -6.72 5.29 -4.42
C ALA A 26 -7.23 5.21 -2.96
N ILE A 27 -8.34 4.51 -2.72
CA ILE A 27 -8.86 4.28 -1.37
C ILE A 27 -7.90 3.40 -0.56
N ARG A 28 -7.37 2.33 -1.16
CA ARG A 28 -6.43 1.40 -0.49
C ARG A 28 -5.13 2.08 -0.06
N PHE A 29 -4.63 3.02 -0.85
CA PHE A 29 -3.38 3.75 -0.55
C PHE A 29 -3.59 5.05 0.24
N SER A 30 -4.81 5.59 0.31
CA SER A 30 -5.10 6.81 1.08
C SER A 30 -5.19 6.57 2.59
N GLN A 31 -5.42 5.32 3.02
CA GLN A 31 -5.52 4.98 4.43
C GLN A 31 -4.18 4.45 4.96
N TYR A 32 -3.48 5.29 5.72
CA TYR A 32 -2.30 4.88 6.49
C TYR A 32 -2.69 4.58 7.93
N PHE A 33 -2.34 3.39 8.40
CA PHE A 33 -2.38 3.05 9.81
C PHE A 33 -1.05 3.41 10.48
N PRO A 34 -1.04 3.83 11.76
CA PRO A 34 0.19 4.14 12.49
C PRO A 34 1.09 2.90 12.54
N MET A 35 2.19 2.92 11.76
CA MET A 35 3.18 1.85 11.71
C MET A 35 4.58 2.44 11.89
N GLY A 36 5.45 1.70 12.57
CA GLY A 36 6.78 2.18 12.93
C GLY A 36 7.29 1.50 14.20
N THR A 37 8.29 2.13 14.81
CA THR A 37 8.88 1.66 16.06
C THR A 37 7.81 1.64 17.16
N ALA A 38 8.00 0.81 18.18
CA ALA A 38 7.10 0.77 19.33
C ALA A 38 6.93 2.18 19.97
N ARG A 39 8.02 2.97 20.03
CA ARG A 39 7.98 4.36 20.50
C ARG A 39 7.09 5.24 19.62
N SER A 40 7.26 5.14 18.29
CA SER A 40 6.47 5.94 17.35
C SER A 40 4.99 5.59 17.43
N VAL A 41 4.66 4.30 17.37
CA VAL A 41 3.29 3.79 17.41
C VAL A 41 2.61 4.13 18.74
N ALA A 42 3.30 4.00 19.88
CA ALA A 42 2.75 4.35 21.19
C ALA A 42 2.34 5.84 21.32
N MET A 43 2.97 6.72 20.53
CA MET A 43 2.63 8.15 20.47
C MET A 43 1.73 8.49 19.27
N GLY A 44 1.05 7.50 18.69
CA GLY A 44 0.15 7.70 17.54
C GLY A 44 0.88 8.10 16.25
N SER A 45 2.16 7.72 16.10
CA SER A 45 3.04 8.10 14.98
C SER A 45 3.29 9.62 14.84
N ALA A 46 3.24 10.37 15.95
CA ALA A 46 3.50 11.81 15.97
C ALA A 46 4.97 12.24 15.76
N PHE A 47 5.91 11.30 15.60
CA PHE A 47 7.35 11.59 15.50
C PHE A 47 7.80 12.22 14.17
N GLY A 48 6.91 12.44 13.20
CA GLY A 48 7.22 13.20 11.99
C GLY A 48 7.70 14.63 12.27
N ALA A 49 7.21 15.26 13.35
CA ALA A 49 7.60 16.61 13.76
C ALA A 49 8.71 16.63 14.83
N LEU A 50 8.74 15.64 15.74
CA LEU A 50 9.70 15.59 16.86
C LEU A 50 11.09 15.09 16.43
N GLY A 51 11.16 14.18 15.44
CA GLY A 51 12.41 13.56 15.00
C GLY A 51 12.99 12.57 16.03
N ALA A 52 14.27 12.21 15.85
CA ALA A 52 15.01 11.30 16.74
C ALA A 52 14.33 9.93 17.02
N ASP A 53 13.50 9.46 16.09
CA ASP A 53 12.98 8.09 16.02
C ASP A 53 13.23 7.52 14.62
N PHE A 54 13.50 6.22 14.52
CA PHE A 54 13.85 5.60 13.24
C PHE A 54 12.69 5.69 12.24
N SER A 55 11.44 5.65 12.71
CA SER A 55 10.24 5.79 11.87
C SER A 55 10.11 7.19 11.27
N ALA A 56 10.68 8.20 11.93
CA ALA A 56 10.67 9.56 11.40
C ALA A 56 11.40 9.64 10.05
N LEU A 57 12.35 8.74 9.75
CA LEU A 57 12.99 8.68 8.42
C LEU A 57 12.00 8.48 7.27
N SER A 58 10.89 7.77 7.52
CA SER A 58 9.88 7.48 6.50
C SER A 58 8.78 8.54 6.41
N ILE A 59 8.65 9.39 7.43
CA ILE A 59 7.65 10.48 7.49
C ILE A 59 8.30 11.81 7.11
N ASN A 60 9.43 12.12 7.75
CA ASN A 60 10.21 13.34 7.59
C ASN A 60 11.71 13.03 7.74
N PRO A 61 12.43 12.75 6.63
CA PRO A 61 13.86 12.42 6.65
C PRO A 61 14.74 13.46 7.35
N ALA A 62 14.35 14.74 7.39
CA ALA A 62 15.11 15.78 8.08
C ALA A 62 15.16 15.57 9.61
N GLY A 63 14.20 14.84 10.17
CA GLY A 63 14.16 14.47 11.59
C GLY A 63 15.35 13.63 12.06
N ILE A 64 16.13 13.06 11.12
CA ILE A 64 17.37 12.36 11.44
C ILE A 64 18.43 13.29 12.04
N GLY A 65 18.42 14.58 11.69
CA GLY A 65 19.37 15.56 12.22
C GLY A 65 19.24 15.81 13.72
N VAL A 66 18.14 15.36 14.32
CA VAL A 66 17.90 15.46 15.77
C VAL A 66 18.62 14.34 16.54
N TYR A 67 19.05 13.25 15.87
CA TYR A 67 19.82 12.19 16.51
C TYR A 67 21.15 12.72 17.03
N ARG A 68 21.36 12.61 18.35
CA ARG A 68 22.62 13.00 19.01
C ARG A 68 23.62 11.86 19.15
N LYS A 69 23.16 10.62 18.98
CA LYS A 69 23.94 9.39 19.09
C LYS A 69 23.48 8.40 18.04
N SER A 70 24.38 7.50 17.66
CA SER A 70 24.02 6.38 16.79
C SER A 70 23.09 5.41 17.51
N GLU A 71 22.08 4.89 16.81
CA GLU A 71 21.07 3.98 17.33
C GLU A 71 20.88 2.81 16.37
N LEU A 72 20.74 1.60 16.89
CA LEU A 72 20.25 0.44 16.15
C LEU A 72 18.81 0.17 16.58
N THR A 73 17.94 -0.04 15.61
CA THR A 73 16.51 -0.19 15.82
C THR A 73 16.03 -1.52 15.25
N PHE A 74 15.35 -2.29 16.09
CA PHE A 74 14.64 -3.50 15.71
C PHE A 74 13.31 -3.52 16.43
N THR A 75 12.20 -3.70 15.69
CA THR A 75 10.85 -3.70 16.26
C THR A 75 10.07 -4.90 15.70
N PRO A 76 9.97 -6.00 16.45
CA PRO A 76 9.06 -7.09 16.12
C PRO A 76 7.61 -6.67 16.41
N ASP A 77 6.67 -7.31 15.72
CA ASP A 77 5.25 -7.04 15.82
C ASP A 77 4.42 -8.33 15.70
N ILE A 78 3.32 -8.38 16.44
CA ILE A 78 2.32 -9.43 16.37
C ILE A 78 1.02 -8.76 15.92
N TYR A 79 0.66 -9.01 14.68
CA TYR A 79 -0.52 -8.42 14.07
C TYR A 79 -1.68 -9.42 14.07
N TYR A 80 -2.84 -8.97 14.54
CA TYR A 80 -4.09 -9.71 14.51
C TYR A 80 -5.07 -8.99 13.59
N ASP A 81 -5.46 -9.67 12.51
CA ASP A 81 -6.47 -9.20 11.57
C ASP A 81 -7.77 -9.97 11.78
N LYS A 82 -8.89 -9.25 11.86
CA LYS A 82 -10.24 -9.81 11.78
C LYS A 82 -10.98 -9.12 10.65
N THR A 83 -11.25 -9.87 9.59
CA THR A 83 -12.09 -9.38 8.49
C THR A 83 -13.48 -9.97 8.61
N GLN A 84 -14.50 -9.11 8.63
CA GLN A 84 -15.90 -9.52 8.55
C GLN A 84 -16.48 -9.12 7.20
N SER A 85 -17.06 -10.08 6.49
CA SER A 85 -17.81 -9.84 5.26
C SER A 85 -19.28 -10.20 5.48
N THR A 86 -20.16 -9.37 4.92
CA THR A 86 -21.61 -9.61 4.93
C THR A 86 -22.11 -9.69 3.49
N PHE A 87 -22.77 -10.79 3.14
CA PHE A 87 -23.33 -11.02 1.81
C PHE A 87 -24.62 -11.85 1.92
N TYR A 88 -25.71 -11.43 1.26
CA TYR A 88 -27.06 -12.03 1.42
C TYR A 88 -27.46 -12.32 2.89
N SER A 89 -27.24 -11.34 3.77
CA SER A 89 -27.47 -11.46 5.23
C SER A 89 -26.62 -12.53 5.95
N GLN A 90 -25.74 -13.23 5.25
CA GLN A 90 -24.77 -14.15 5.84
C GLN A 90 -23.50 -13.40 6.21
N LYS A 91 -22.98 -13.68 7.40
CA LYS A 91 -21.76 -13.09 7.94
C LYS A 91 -20.67 -14.13 8.04
N TYR A 92 -19.51 -13.83 7.45
CA TYR A 92 -18.31 -14.64 7.58
C TYR A 92 -17.23 -13.82 8.27
N ASN A 93 -16.53 -14.45 9.20
CA ASN A 93 -15.38 -13.86 9.87
C ASN A 93 -14.14 -14.66 9.48
N ASP A 94 -13.11 -13.96 9.01
CA ASP A 94 -11.79 -14.50 8.74
C ASP A 94 -10.80 -13.92 9.76
N PHE A 95 -9.93 -14.77 10.28
CA PHE A 95 -8.97 -14.41 11.32
C PHE A 95 -7.56 -14.74 10.84
N LYS A 96 -6.66 -13.77 10.96
CA LYS A 96 -5.27 -13.94 10.56
C LYS A 96 -4.32 -13.42 11.63
N TYR A 97 -3.47 -14.30 12.13
CA TYR A 97 -2.36 -13.95 13.01
C TYR A 97 -1.08 -13.90 12.18
N LYS A 98 -0.30 -12.83 12.34
CA LYS A 98 0.97 -12.65 11.64
C LYS A 98 2.03 -12.23 12.64
N PHE A 99 3.16 -12.91 12.60
CA PHE A 99 4.40 -12.42 13.21
C PHE A 99 5.19 -11.68 12.13
N LEU A 100 5.56 -10.44 12.41
CA LEU A 100 6.26 -9.59 11.46
C LEU A 100 7.24 -8.66 12.18
N PHE A 101 8.04 -7.92 11.42
CA PHE A 101 8.93 -6.88 11.94
C PHE A 101 8.60 -5.59 11.21
N ASN A 102 8.25 -4.56 11.98
CA ASN A 102 7.89 -3.25 11.43
C ASN A 102 9.13 -2.43 11.10
N ASN A 103 10.21 -2.61 11.87
CA ASN A 103 11.44 -1.86 11.68
C ASN A 103 12.69 -2.69 11.89
N LEU A 104 13.66 -2.46 11.01
CA LEU A 104 15.03 -2.91 11.17
C LEU A 104 15.95 -1.87 10.55
N GLY A 105 16.91 -1.36 11.30
CA GLY A 105 17.88 -0.41 10.74
C GLY A 105 18.77 0.22 11.77
N GLY A 106 19.53 1.22 11.33
CA GLY A 106 20.38 2.00 12.19
C GLY A 106 20.51 3.43 11.70
N VAL A 107 20.71 4.33 12.66
CA VAL A 107 21.09 5.72 12.45
C VAL A 107 22.49 5.90 13.00
N PHE A 108 23.39 6.45 12.19
CA PHE A 108 24.75 6.80 12.55
C PHE A 108 24.84 8.32 12.66
N ALA A 109 25.08 8.83 13.86
CA ALA A 109 25.20 10.26 14.11
C ALA A 109 26.67 10.65 14.31
N PHE A 110 27.12 11.62 13.52
CA PHE A 110 28.45 12.20 13.57
C PHE A 110 28.34 13.63 14.09
N ASN A 111 28.81 13.88 15.31
CA ASN A 111 28.85 15.22 15.89
C ASN A 111 30.28 15.77 15.80
N SER A 112 30.42 17.00 15.31
CA SER A 112 31.71 17.66 15.15
C SER A 112 32.14 18.46 16.40
N ASN A 113 31.30 18.57 17.44
CA ASN A 113 31.52 19.39 18.64
C ASN A 113 31.89 20.86 18.34
N ARG A 114 31.45 21.39 17.20
CA ARG A 114 31.64 22.79 16.79
C ARG A 114 30.33 23.54 16.97
N ASP A 115 30.41 24.82 17.36
CA ASP A 115 29.23 25.67 17.54
C ASP A 115 28.79 26.40 16.27
N LYS A 116 29.64 26.44 15.22
CA LYS A 116 29.39 27.16 13.97
C LYS A 116 29.79 26.33 12.75
N GLY A 117 29.11 26.54 11.64
CA GLY A 117 29.34 25.81 10.38
C GLY A 117 28.70 24.43 10.40
N TRP A 118 29.38 23.43 9.85
CA TRP A 118 28.90 22.04 9.86
C TRP A 118 29.07 21.44 11.26
N VAL A 119 27.98 21.47 12.05
CA VAL A 119 27.96 21.00 13.45
C VAL A 119 27.80 19.48 13.58
N GLY A 120 27.17 18.81 12.61
CA GLY A 120 27.06 17.36 12.58
C GLY A 120 26.40 16.82 11.32
N ALA A 121 26.46 15.51 11.14
CA ALA A 121 25.79 14.78 10.07
C ALA A 121 25.13 13.52 10.65
N ALA A 122 24.04 13.06 10.07
CA ALA A 122 23.44 11.78 10.41
C ALA A 122 23.12 11.00 9.13
N ILE A 123 23.39 9.70 9.15
CA ILE A 123 23.10 8.78 8.06
C ILE A 123 22.26 7.66 8.62
N GLY A 124 21.09 7.43 8.01
CA GLY A 124 20.16 6.39 8.41
C GLY A 124 20.01 5.38 7.30
N VAL A 125 20.02 4.10 7.64
CA VAL A 125 19.73 3.02 6.71
C VAL A 125 18.87 1.96 7.38
N GLY A 126 17.87 1.48 6.65
CA GLY A 126 17.11 0.32 7.05
C GLY A 126 15.73 0.28 6.40
N TYR A 127 14.88 -0.51 7.01
CA TYR A 127 13.56 -0.87 6.54
C TYR A 127 12.50 -0.41 7.55
N ASN A 128 11.46 0.24 7.04
CA ASN A 128 10.27 0.62 7.77
C ASN A 128 9.04 0.15 6.98
N ARG A 129 8.16 -0.61 7.64
CA ARG A 129 6.88 -1.01 7.06
C ARG A 129 5.85 0.09 7.27
N LEU A 130 5.34 0.65 6.17
CA LEU A 130 4.33 1.71 6.19
C LEU A 130 2.89 1.20 6.15
N ALA A 131 2.67 0.06 5.50
CA ALA A 131 1.35 -0.55 5.39
C ALA A 131 1.47 -2.07 5.22
N ASP A 132 0.42 -2.78 5.61
CA ASP A 132 0.28 -4.22 5.39
C ASP A 132 -1.08 -4.51 4.73
N TYR A 133 -1.02 -4.94 3.46
CA TYR A 133 -2.21 -5.29 2.66
C TYR A 133 -2.54 -6.77 2.70
N ASN A 134 -1.80 -7.57 3.47
CA ASN A 134 -1.96 -9.01 3.55
C ASN A 134 -3.15 -9.36 4.47
N ARG A 135 -4.36 -9.36 3.90
CA ARG A 135 -5.61 -9.77 4.55
C ARG A 135 -6.22 -10.97 3.84
N ASN A 136 -7.02 -11.75 4.57
CA ASN A 136 -7.88 -12.78 4.00
C ASN A 136 -9.33 -12.33 4.07
N VAL A 137 -10.10 -12.62 3.03
CA VAL A 137 -11.54 -12.35 3.00
C VAL A 137 -12.22 -13.60 2.45
N THR A 138 -13.15 -14.15 3.23
CA THR A 138 -13.96 -15.29 2.81
C THR A 138 -15.40 -14.83 2.65
N ILE A 139 -15.90 -14.82 1.41
CA ILE A 139 -17.28 -14.47 1.10
C ILE A 139 -17.96 -15.71 0.52
N SER A 140 -19.09 -16.10 1.11
CA SER A 140 -19.90 -17.21 0.62
C SER A 140 -21.37 -16.91 0.88
N ALA A 141 -22.23 -17.28 -0.07
CA ALA A 141 -23.67 -17.34 0.12
C ALA A 141 -24.28 -18.19 -1.01
N SER A 142 -25.44 -18.77 -0.76
CA SER A 142 -26.24 -19.39 -1.81
C SER A 142 -27.11 -18.33 -2.47
N ASN A 143 -26.91 -18.12 -3.78
CA ASN A 143 -27.78 -17.25 -4.57
C ASN A 143 -28.98 -18.06 -5.08
N THR A 144 -30.19 -17.65 -4.72
CA THR A 144 -31.45 -18.26 -5.18
C THR A 144 -32.31 -17.29 -5.98
N GLN A 145 -31.89 -16.04 -6.15
CA GLN A 145 -32.70 -14.97 -6.73
C GLN A 145 -32.19 -14.47 -8.07
N SER A 146 -30.91 -14.64 -8.36
CA SER A 146 -30.33 -14.25 -9.63
C SER A 146 -29.27 -15.25 -10.10
N SER A 147 -28.91 -15.11 -11.35
CA SER A 147 -27.88 -15.85 -12.03
C SER A 147 -27.03 -14.89 -12.86
N LEU A 148 -25.86 -15.36 -13.31
CA LEU A 148 -25.04 -14.61 -14.27
C LEU A 148 -25.81 -14.34 -15.58
N LEU A 149 -26.76 -15.21 -15.93
CA LEU A 149 -27.61 -15.09 -17.11
C LEU A 149 -28.51 -13.84 -17.03
N ASP A 150 -29.03 -13.53 -15.85
CA ASP A 150 -29.87 -12.33 -15.65
C ASP A 150 -29.08 -11.04 -15.95
N GLU A 151 -27.78 -11.02 -15.68
CA GLU A 151 -26.91 -9.88 -16.01
C GLU A 151 -26.66 -9.78 -17.52
N PHE A 152 -26.44 -10.89 -18.22
CA PHE A 152 -26.32 -10.90 -19.68
C PHE A 152 -27.60 -10.44 -20.37
N VAL A 153 -28.77 -10.91 -19.89
CA VAL A 153 -30.06 -10.46 -20.40
C VAL A 153 -30.24 -8.97 -20.13
N PHE A 154 -29.89 -8.48 -18.94
CA PHE A 154 -30.00 -7.06 -18.61
C PHE A 154 -29.22 -6.15 -19.59
N TYR A 155 -27.99 -6.52 -19.96
CA TYR A 155 -27.21 -5.74 -20.93
C TYR A 155 -27.63 -5.95 -22.38
N ALA A 156 -28.19 -7.12 -22.73
CA ALA A 156 -28.66 -7.44 -24.07
C ALA A 156 -30.10 -6.96 -24.35
N ASP A 157 -30.88 -6.64 -23.32
CA ASP A 157 -32.31 -6.35 -23.46
C ASP A 157 -32.56 -5.17 -24.39
N GLY A 158 -33.40 -5.39 -25.40
CA GLY A 158 -33.71 -4.40 -26.44
C GLY A 158 -32.59 -4.09 -27.44
N LEU A 159 -31.46 -4.82 -27.43
CA LEU A 159 -30.38 -4.65 -28.40
C LEU A 159 -30.38 -5.75 -29.48
N ASP A 160 -30.13 -5.35 -30.72
CA ASP A 160 -29.78 -6.29 -31.78
C ASP A 160 -28.40 -6.92 -31.52
N THR A 161 -28.22 -8.16 -31.98
CA THR A 161 -26.96 -8.93 -31.82
C THR A 161 -25.71 -8.19 -32.32
N SER A 162 -25.84 -7.31 -33.33
CA SER A 162 -24.75 -6.50 -33.86
C SER A 162 -24.26 -5.39 -32.91
N ARG A 163 -25.07 -5.04 -31.91
CA ARG A 163 -24.82 -3.95 -30.95
C ARG A 163 -24.37 -4.45 -29.58
N LEU A 164 -24.34 -5.76 -29.38
CA LEU A 164 -23.85 -6.40 -28.17
C LEU A 164 -22.33 -6.18 -28.01
N ASN A 165 -21.89 -5.99 -26.78
CA ASN A 165 -20.49 -5.90 -26.40
C ASN A 165 -19.78 -7.23 -26.72
N PRO A 166 -18.75 -7.20 -27.60
CA PRO A 166 -18.01 -8.39 -28.00
C PRO A 166 -17.32 -9.13 -26.85
N ASN A 167 -17.08 -8.45 -25.73
CA ASN A 167 -16.32 -8.97 -24.60
C ASN A 167 -17.20 -9.39 -23.41
N TYR A 168 -18.52 -9.30 -23.56
CA TYR A 168 -19.45 -9.59 -22.47
C TYR A 168 -20.67 -10.35 -23.00
N GLU A 169 -21.83 -9.72 -23.16
CA GLU A 169 -23.08 -10.41 -23.52
C GLU A 169 -23.07 -11.07 -24.91
N MET A 170 -22.25 -10.61 -25.87
CA MET A 170 -22.12 -11.32 -27.16
C MET A 170 -21.40 -12.66 -27.02
N LEU A 171 -20.49 -12.82 -26.06
CA LEU A 171 -19.84 -14.10 -25.81
C LEU A 171 -20.84 -15.09 -25.22
N ALA A 172 -21.64 -14.65 -24.25
CA ALA A 172 -22.70 -15.46 -23.66
C ALA A 172 -23.69 -15.96 -24.73
N TRP A 173 -24.15 -15.07 -25.61
CA TRP A 173 -25.01 -15.41 -26.74
C TRP A 173 -24.40 -16.45 -27.68
N LYS A 174 -23.09 -16.35 -27.98
CA LYS A 174 -22.39 -17.30 -28.87
C LYS A 174 -22.19 -18.67 -28.26
N THR A 175 -22.24 -18.78 -26.94
CA THR A 175 -22.02 -20.02 -26.20
C THR A 175 -23.33 -20.69 -25.78
N ASP A 176 -24.48 -20.17 -26.21
CA ASP A 176 -25.81 -20.64 -25.81
C ASP A 176 -25.96 -20.71 -24.27
N LEU A 177 -25.41 -19.71 -23.58
CA LEU A 177 -25.51 -19.54 -22.12
C LEU A 177 -26.85 -18.94 -21.71
#